data_AF-A0A2U9SLA3-F1
#
_entry.id   AF-A0A2U9SLA3-F1
#
_cell.length_a   1.000
_cell.length_b   1.000
_cell.length_c   1.000
_cell.angle_alpha   90.00
_cell.angle_beta   90.00
_cell.angle_gamma   90.00
#
_symmetry.space_group_name_H-M   'P 1'
#
loop_
_entity.id
_entity.type
_entity.pdbx_description
1 polymer ?
#
loop_
_entity_poly.entity_id
_entity_poly.type
_entity_poly.pdbx_seq_one_letter_code
_entity_poly.pdbx_strand_id
1 'polypeptide(L)'
;MSTDSPAKPPLKPAAKPARPPLGGIGIGIGGLGTDDIDPIRQYGLSKGFLPTETEPPAPTQAIVPQATAPQAAIAQPAVQPVPAPAPAIVRPAPTRPWQAMLPDYLVEELRQAAAREGTAQKVIVLKALRQAGFRIDDIDLQDLRRR
;
A
#
# COMPACT_ATOMS: atom_id res chain seq x y z
N MET A 1 -32.86 -28.88 -66.25
CA MET A 1 -33.63 -29.66 -65.25
C MET A 1 -33.07 -29.30 -63.88
N SER A 2 -33.97 -28.89 -62.98
CA SER A 2 -33.79 -28.44 -61.59
C SER A 2 -32.77 -29.27 -60.80
N THR A 3 -32.00 -28.71 -59.88
CA THR A 3 -32.49 -28.45 -58.52
C THR A 3 -31.95 -27.17 -57.87
N ASP A 4 -32.88 -26.26 -57.60
CA ASP A 4 -32.93 -25.35 -56.46
C ASP A 4 -32.94 -26.16 -55.14
N SER A 5 -32.14 -25.75 -54.15
CA SER A 5 -32.27 -26.19 -52.75
C SER A 5 -31.55 -25.24 -51.79
N PRO A 6 -32.05 -25.09 -50.55
CA PRO A 6 -32.52 -23.80 -50.08
C PRO A 6 -31.56 -23.08 -49.13
N ALA A 7 -31.78 -21.77 -49.03
CA ALA A 7 -31.17 -20.85 -48.08
C ALA A 7 -31.17 -21.40 -46.64
N LYS A 8 -29.98 -21.50 -46.05
CA LYS A 8 -29.81 -21.79 -44.63
C LYS A 8 -30.08 -20.50 -43.84
N PRO A 9 -31.00 -20.48 -42.86
CA PRO A 9 -31.26 -19.29 -42.06
C PRO A 9 -30.04 -18.94 -41.19
N PRO A 10 -29.79 -17.64 -40.90
CA PRO A 10 -28.70 -17.24 -40.02
C PRO A 10 -28.99 -17.72 -38.59
N LEU A 11 -28.12 -18.58 -38.08
CA LEU A 11 -28.12 -18.99 -36.68
C LEU A 11 -27.85 -17.75 -35.81
N LYS A 12 -28.88 -17.32 -35.07
CA LYS A 12 -28.74 -16.34 -33.99
C LYS A 12 -27.66 -16.81 -33.01
N PRO A 13 -26.72 -15.97 -32.56
CA PRO A 13 -25.82 -16.36 -31.48
C PRO A 13 -26.63 -16.56 -30.21
N ALA A 14 -26.58 -17.78 -29.67
CA ALA A 14 -27.17 -18.13 -28.39
C ALA A 14 -26.58 -17.23 -27.29
N ALA A 15 -27.47 -16.64 -26.50
CA ALA A 15 -27.10 -15.87 -25.31
C ALA A 15 -26.25 -16.75 -24.38
N LYS A 16 -25.03 -16.28 -24.06
CA LYS A 16 -24.19 -16.93 -23.04
C LYS A 16 -24.96 -16.93 -21.71
N PRO A 17 -25.03 -18.06 -20.98
CA PRO A 17 -25.56 -18.02 -19.62
C PRO A 17 -24.67 -17.08 -18.79
N ALA A 18 -25.32 -16.09 -18.19
CA ALA A 18 -24.69 -15.11 -17.32
C ALA A 18 -23.88 -15.85 -16.24
N ARG A 19 -22.59 -15.51 -16.15
CA ARG A 19 -21.76 -15.97 -15.03
C ARG A 19 -22.42 -15.45 -13.74
N PRO A 20 -22.53 -16.28 -12.69
CA PRO A 20 -22.96 -15.77 -11.39
C PRO A 20 -22.01 -14.64 -10.97
N PRO A 21 -22.53 -13.53 -10.38
CA PRO A 21 -21.69 -12.43 -9.96
C PRO A 21 -20.66 -12.95 -8.97
N LEU A 22 -19.38 -12.72 -9.30
CA LEU A 22 -18.28 -12.93 -8.38
C LEU A 22 -18.57 -12.07 -7.14
N GLY A 23 -18.56 -12.72 -5.96
CA GLY A 23 -18.95 -12.16 -4.68
C GLY A 23 -18.75 -10.66 -4.59
N GLY A 24 -19.87 -9.95 -4.46
CA GLY A 24 -19.89 -8.52 -4.22
C GLY A 24 -19.25 -8.23 -2.88
N ILE A 25 -17.95 -7.95 -2.88
CA ILE A 25 -17.35 -7.13 -1.85
C ILE A 25 -17.82 -5.71 -2.19
N GLY A 26 -19.03 -5.40 -1.72
CA GLY A 26 -19.58 -4.06 -1.72
C GLY A 26 -18.75 -3.19 -0.79
N ILE A 27 -17.57 -2.75 -1.23
CA ILE A 27 -16.98 -1.49 -0.75
C ILE A 27 -17.75 -0.37 -1.48
N GLY A 28 -19.04 -0.30 -1.16
CA GLY A 28 -19.98 0.70 -1.57
C GLY A 28 -20.34 1.49 -0.32
N ILE A 29 -19.77 2.68 -0.25
CA ILE A 29 -20.01 3.69 0.76
C ILE A 29 -21.52 3.96 0.79
N GLY A 30 -22.22 3.65 1.89
CA GLY A 30 -23.61 4.09 2.09
C GLY A 30 -24.67 3.06 2.48
N GLY A 31 -24.34 1.98 3.18
CA GLY A 31 -25.37 1.06 3.69
C GLY A 31 -24.86 0.03 4.69
N LEU A 32 -24.39 0.47 5.87
CA LEU A 32 -24.23 -0.43 7.02
C LEU A 32 -25.43 -0.19 7.94
N GLY A 33 -26.31 -1.20 8.04
CA GLY A 33 -27.18 -1.31 9.19
C GLY A 33 -26.30 -1.40 10.44
N THR A 34 -26.75 -0.78 11.52
CA THR A 34 -26.04 -0.68 12.80
C THR A 34 -25.60 -2.05 13.34
N ASP A 35 -26.29 -3.11 12.93
CA ASP A 35 -26.09 -4.50 13.37
C ASP A 35 -24.76 -5.13 12.93
N ASP A 36 -24.16 -4.70 11.82
CA ASP A 36 -22.87 -5.23 11.33
C ASP A 36 -21.65 -4.61 12.05
N ILE A 37 -21.85 -3.48 12.75
CA ILE A 37 -20.79 -2.74 13.45
C ILE A 37 -20.52 -3.35 14.83
N ASP A 38 -21.55 -3.90 15.47
CA ASP A 38 -21.47 -4.46 16.83
C ASP A 38 -20.45 -5.59 16.99
N PRO A 39 -20.37 -6.62 16.11
CA PRO A 39 -19.33 -7.64 16.24
C PRO A 39 -17.92 -7.07 16.06
N ILE A 40 -17.74 -6.06 15.19
CA ILE A 40 -16.45 -5.39 14.97
C ILE A 40 -16.04 -4.62 16.23
N ARG A 41 -16.97 -3.90 16.87
CA ARG A 41 -16.73 -3.18 18.13
C ARG A 41 -16.41 -4.12 19.28
N GLN A 42 -17.16 -5.20 19.43
CA GLN A 42 -16.93 -6.17 20.52
C GLN A 42 -15.56 -6.85 20.39
N TYR A 43 -15.15 -7.19 19.17
CA TYR A 43 -13.82 -7.70 18.89
C TYR A 43 -12.73 -6.67 19.25
N GLY A 44 -12.90 -5.41 18.84
CA GLY A 44 -11.99 -4.32 19.18
C GLY A 44 -11.84 -4.10 20.69
N LEU A 45 -12.95 -4.19 21.43
CA LEU A 45 -12.97 -4.06 22.89
C LEU A 45 -12.28 -5.24 23.58
N SER A 46 -12.58 -6.48 23.16
CA SER A 46 -11.97 -7.70 23.71
C SER A 46 -10.46 -7.77 23.50
N LYS A 47 -9.96 -7.17 22.41
CA LYS A 47 -8.54 -7.14 22.07
C LYS A 47 -7.81 -5.89 22.58
N GLY A 48 -8.50 -4.99 23.30
CA GLY A 48 -7.91 -3.76 23.82
C GLY A 48 -7.51 -2.75 22.74
N PHE A 49 -8.06 -2.88 21.52
CA PHE A 49 -7.83 -1.94 20.43
C PHE A 49 -8.72 -0.70 20.50
N LEU A 50 -9.82 -0.76 21.28
CA LEU A 50 -10.69 0.39 21.50
C LEU A 50 -10.36 1.04 22.85
N PRO A 51 -10.21 2.37 22.89
CA PRO A 51 -10.04 3.10 24.14
C PRO A 51 -11.32 2.96 24.99
N THR A 52 -11.21 2.31 26.14
CA THR A 52 -12.20 2.41 27.22
C THR A 52 -11.98 3.73 27.93
N GLU A 53 -12.68 4.78 27.49
CA GLU A 53 -12.67 6.08 28.19
C GLU A 53 -13.25 5.93 29.60
N THR A 54 -12.37 5.91 30.60
CA THR A 54 -12.64 6.40 31.95
C THR A 54 -11.36 7.05 32.47
N GLU A 55 -11.16 8.34 32.19
CA GLU A 55 -10.56 9.26 33.16
C GLU A 55 -10.89 10.72 32.80
N PRO A 56 -11.53 11.51 33.68
CA PRO A 56 -11.79 12.93 33.46
C PRO A 56 -10.49 13.75 33.55
N PRO A 57 -10.39 14.92 32.87
CA PRO A 57 -9.19 15.73 32.93
C PRO A 57 -9.00 16.30 34.34
N ALA A 58 -7.96 15.86 35.04
CA ALA A 58 -7.52 16.47 36.28
C ALA A 58 -7.06 17.92 36.00
N PRO A 59 -7.57 18.93 36.73
CA PRO A 59 -7.14 20.30 36.56
C PRO A 59 -5.70 20.46 37.06
N THR A 60 -4.86 21.06 36.22
CA THR A 60 -3.52 21.55 36.55
C THR A 60 -3.60 22.49 37.76
N GLN A 61 -3.33 21.97 38.95
CA GLN A 61 -3.22 22.77 40.16
C GLN A 61 -1.84 23.44 40.24
N ALA A 62 -1.87 24.68 40.70
CA ALA A 62 -0.81 25.65 40.75
C ALA A 62 0.41 25.17 41.56
N ILE A 63 1.61 25.48 41.04
CA ILE A 63 2.87 25.34 41.75
C ILE A 63 3.00 26.52 42.71
N VAL A 64 2.84 26.28 44.01
CA VAL A 64 3.30 27.17 45.08
C VAL A 64 4.76 26.80 45.46
N PRO A 65 5.68 27.75 45.64
CA PRO A 65 7.03 27.44 46.09
C PRO A 65 7.11 27.41 47.62
N GLN A 66 7.50 26.27 48.22
CA GLN A 66 7.79 26.21 49.65
C GLN A 66 8.99 25.29 49.98
N ALA A 67 10.10 25.97 50.32
CA ALA A 67 11.13 25.70 51.34
C ALA A 67 11.70 24.27 51.60
N THR A 68 13.01 24.14 51.27
CA THR A 68 14.15 23.57 52.03
C THR A 68 13.99 22.40 53.01
N ALA A 69 14.63 21.26 52.70
CA ALA A 69 15.28 20.33 53.64
C ALA A 69 16.28 19.38 52.89
N PRO A 70 17.26 18.74 53.55
CA PRO A 70 18.61 18.53 53.01
C PRO A 70 18.88 17.19 52.27
N GLN A 71 19.65 17.35 51.19
CA GLN A 71 20.63 16.46 50.54
C GLN A 71 20.70 14.99 51.02
N ALA A 72 19.91 14.13 50.36
CA ALA A 72 20.15 12.69 50.31
C ALA A 72 20.99 12.35 49.06
N ALA A 73 21.96 11.45 49.24
CA ALA A 73 22.94 11.03 48.25
C ALA A 73 22.32 10.68 46.88
N ILE A 74 22.76 11.38 45.84
CA ILE A 74 22.44 11.08 44.44
C ILE A 74 23.24 9.84 44.03
N ALA A 75 22.58 8.68 44.03
CA ALA A 75 23.04 7.53 43.28
C ALA A 75 23.10 7.92 41.80
N GLN A 76 24.27 7.77 41.17
CA GLN A 76 24.43 7.99 39.74
C GLN A 76 23.50 7.03 38.98
N PRO A 77 22.60 7.53 38.11
CA PRO A 77 21.81 6.66 37.26
C PRO A 77 22.73 5.98 36.26
N ALA A 78 22.69 4.64 36.24
CA ALA A 78 23.35 3.84 35.23
C ALA A 78 22.88 4.28 33.83
N VAL A 79 23.84 4.57 32.95
CA VAL A 79 23.60 4.92 31.55
C VAL A 79 22.89 3.75 30.88
N GLN A 80 21.58 3.89 30.66
CA GLN A 80 20.81 2.90 29.90
C GLN A 80 21.30 2.92 28.46
N PRO A 81 21.55 1.75 27.82
CA PRO A 81 21.91 1.70 26.41
C PRO A 81 20.76 2.29 25.58
N VAL A 82 21.03 3.39 24.87
CA VAL A 82 20.07 3.96 23.93
C VAL A 82 19.85 2.92 22.82
N PRO A 83 18.62 2.44 22.59
CA PRO A 83 18.35 1.51 21.50
C PRO A 83 18.71 2.17 20.16
N ALA A 84 19.40 1.42 19.31
CA ALA A 84 19.77 1.89 17.98
C ALA A 84 18.52 2.33 17.21
N PRO A 85 18.56 3.47 16.48
CA PRO A 85 17.41 3.96 15.75
C PRO A 85 16.95 2.92 14.73
N ALA A 86 15.66 2.58 14.77
CA ALA A 86 15.05 1.67 13.81
C ALA A 86 15.26 2.22 12.38
N PRO A 87 15.54 1.35 11.39
CA PRO A 87 15.76 1.81 10.02
C PRO A 87 14.54 2.56 9.51
N ALA A 88 14.74 3.83 9.13
CA ALA A 88 13.69 4.63 8.54
C ALA A 88 13.25 4.00 7.20
N ILE A 89 11.99 3.58 7.12
CA ILE A 89 11.41 3.02 5.90
C ILE A 89 11.21 4.19 4.92
N VAL A 90 12.18 4.42 4.05
CA VAL A 90 12.07 5.42 2.98
C VAL A 90 11.07 4.90 1.94
N ARG A 91 10.07 5.71 1.60
CA ARG A 91 9.04 5.37 0.62
C ARG A 91 9.41 5.91 -0.76
N PRO A 92 9.17 5.16 -1.85
CA PRO A 92 9.37 5.66 -3.21
C PRO A 92 8.53 6.89 -3.48
N ALA A 93 9.00 7.74 -4.41
CA ALA A 93 8.25 8.91 -4.81
C ALA A 93 6.92 8.53 -5.49
N PRO A 94 5.86 9.35 -5.32
CA PRO A 94 4.61 9.14 -6.04
C PRO A 94 4.87 9.21 -7.56
N THR A 95 4.36 8.23 -8.31
CA THR A 95 4.57 8.11 -9.75
C THR A 95 3.34 8.50 -10.56
N ARG A 96 3.55 9.05 -11.75
CA ARG A 96 2.50 9.29 -12.75
C ARG A 96 2.66 8.30 -13.91
N PRO A 97 1.57 7.70 -14.44
CA PRO A 97 1.66 6.83 -15.60
C PRO A 97 2.10 7.65 -16.81
N TRP A 98 3.06 7.12 -17.56
CA TRP A 98 3.53 7.67 -18.82
C TRP A 98 3.52 6.58 -19.88
N GLN A 99 3.05 6.92 -21.08
CA GLN A 99 3.00 6.01 -22.22
C GLN A 99 3.88 6.58 -23.33
N ALA A 100 4.66 5.71 -23.95
CA ALA A 100 5.54 6.04 -25.07
C ALA A 100 5.39 4.98 -26.16
N MET A 101 5.52 5.39 -27.42
CA MET A 101 5.61 4.47 -28.53
C MET A 101 7.07 4.10 -28.75
N LEU A 102 7.36 2.80 -28.68
CA LEU A 102 8.69 2.24 -28.90
C LEU A 102 8.59 1.19 -30.01
N PRO A 103 9.61 1.05 -30.86
CA PRO A 103 9.65 -0.06 -31.81
C PRO A 103 9.62 -1.42 -31.09
N ASP A 104 8.95 -2.42 -31.69
CA ASP A 104 8.77 -3.74 -31.09
C ASP A 104 10.11 -4.40 -30.71
N TYR A 105 11.12 -4.27 -31.56
CA TYR A 105 12.45 -4.83 -31.30
C TYR A 105 13.05 -4.27 -30.01
N LEU A 106 12.82 -2.99 -29.70
CA LEU A 106 13.40 -2.35 -28.53
C LEU A 106 12.68 -2.78 -27.24
N VAL A 107 11.38 -3.04 -27.32
CA VAL A 107 10.61 -3.59 -26.20
C VAL A 107 11.12 -4.99 -25.84
N GLU A 108 11.43 -5.82 -26.84
CA GLU A 108 12.00 -7.14 -26.61
C GLU A 108 13.42 -7.08 -26.04
N GLU A 109 14.28 -6.19 -26.53
CA GLU A 109 15.61 -5.98 -25.96
C GLU A 109 15.54 -5.49 -24.50
N LEU A 110 14.64 -4.55 -24.19
CA LEU A 110 14.40 -4.09 -22.81
C LEU A 110 13.93 -5.23 -21.90
N ARG A 111 13.05 -6.10 -22.40
CA ARG A 111 12.58 -7.29 -21.67
C ARG A 111 13.73 -8.23 -21.37
N GLN A 112 14.59 -8.51 -22.36
CA GLN A 112 15.74 -9.39 -22.18
C GLN A 112 16.78 -8.80 -21.22
N ALA A 113 17.07 -7.50 -21.32
CA ALA A 113 17.97 -6.80 -20.40
C ALA A 113 17.44 -6.84 -18.95
N ALA A 114 16.15 -6.57 -18.78
CA ALA A 114 15.47 -6.67 -17.49
C ALA A 114 15.56 -8.09 -16.90
N ALA A 115 15.34 -9.12 -17.72
CA ALA A 115 15.45 -10.51 -17.29
C ALA A 115 16.89 -10.89 -16.89
N ARG A 116 17.90 -10.44 -17.65
CA ARG A 116 19.33 -10.68 -17.37
C ARG A 116 19.78 -10.06 -16.05
N GLU A 117 19.39 -8.82 -15.80
CA GLU A 117 19.68 -8.13 -14.54
C GLU A 117 18.76 -8.56 -13.39
N GLY A 118 17.70 -9.32 -13.71
CA GLY A 118 16.67 -9.70 -12.77
C GLY A 118 15.87 -8.51 -12.24
N THR A 119 15.72 -7.42 -12.97
CA THR A 119 14.98 -6.24 -12.53
C THR A 119 13.75 -5.97 -13.39
N ALA A 120 12.94 -4.98 -13.04
CA ALA A 120 11.82 -4.54 -13.87
C ALA A 120 12.30 -3.70 -15.07
N GLN A 121 11.59 -3.78 -16.20
CA GLN A 121 11.87 -2.93 -17.38
C GLN A 121 11.86 -1.43 -17.04
N LYS A 122 10.98 -1.00 -16.12
CA LYS A 122 10.95 0.37 -15.60
C LYS A 122 12.32 0.80 -15.05
N VAL A 123 12.98 -0.07 -14.29
CA VAL A 123 14.28 0.23 -13.67
C VAL A 123 15.36 0.37 -14.74
N ILE A 124 15.33 -0.44 -15.79
CA ILE A 124 16.25 -0.29 -16.94
C ILE A 124 16.07 1.08 -17.60
N VAL A 125 14.83 1.50 -17.84
CA VAL A 125 14.52 2.82 -18.42
C VAL A 125 14.98 3.95 -17.49
N LEU A 126 14.71 3.86 -16.19
CA LEU A 126 15.15 4.86 -15.21
C LEU A 126 16.69 4.93 -15.12
N LYS A 127 17.39 3.80 -15.18
CA LYS A 127 18.87 3.78 -15.26
C LYS A 127 19.37 4.52 -16.51
N ALA A 128 18.78 4.26 -17.66
CA ALA A 128 19.15 4.94 -18.91
C ALA A 128 18.89 6.45 -18.83
N LEU A 129 17.77 6.88 -18.23
CA LEU A 129 17.48 8.30 -17.99
C LEU A 129 18.50 8.93 -17.02
N ARG A 130 18.92 8.21 -15.97
CA ARG A 130 19.97 8.71 -15.06
C ARG A 130 21.30 8.90 -15.81
N GLN A 131 21.65 7.97 -16.69
CA GLN A 131 22.84 8.08 -17.56
C GLN A 131 22.74 9.25 -18.54
N ALA A 132 21.53 9.59 -19.00
CA ALA A 132 21.26 10.77 -19.82
C ALA A 132 21.26 12.09 -19.02
N GLY A 133 21.49 12.05 -17.70
CA GLY A 133 21.62 13.23 -16.83
C GLY A 133 20.35 13.67 -16.11
N PHE A 134 19.26 12.89 -16.20
CA PHE A 134 18.05 13.17 -15.43
C PHE A 134 18.26 12.87 -13.94
N ARG A 135 17.65 13.68 -13.08
CA ARG A 135 17.66 13.48 -11.63
C ARG A 135 16.72 12.33 -11.26
N ILE A 136 17.29 11.24 -10.75
CA ILE A 136 16.59 10.04 -10.33
C ILE A 136 17.22 9.59 -9.02
N ASP A 137 16.38 9.38 -8.01
CA ASP A 137 16.82 8.96 -6.69
C ASP A 137 17.11 7.46 -6.67
N ASP A 138 18.05 7.02 -5.83
CA ASP A 138 18.45 5.62 -5.76
C ASP A 138 17.31 4.71 -5.28
N ILE A 139 16.34 5.25 -4.53
CA ILE A 139 15.14 4.52 -4.12
C ILE A 139 14.27 4.10 -5.31
N ASP A 140 14.24 4.90 -6.38
CA ASP A 140 13.44 4.61 -7.57
C ASP A 140 14.10 3.58 -8.50
N LEU A 141 15.40 3.38 -8.35
CA LEU A 141 16.18 2.34 -9.05
C LEU A 141 16.10 0.97 -8.38
N GLN A 142 15.61 0.90 -7.16
CA GLN A 142 15.48 -0.36 -6.44
C GLN A 142 14.19 -1.07 -6.86
N ASP A 143 14.31 -2.33 -7.29
CA ASP A 143 13.15 -3.16 -7.57
C ASP A 143 12.51 -3.66 -6.26
N LEU A 144 11.38 -3.06 -5.90
CA LEU A 144 10.65 -3.41 -4.68
C LEU A 144 9.96 -4.77 -4.76
N ARG A 145 9.83 -5.39 -5.94
CA ARG A 145 9.24 -6.73 -6.06
C ARG A 145 10.13 -7.84 -5.50
N ARG A 146 11.40 -7.54 -5.24
CA ARG A 146 12.41 -8.50 -4.75
C ARG A 146 12.71 -8.39 -3.25
N ARG A 147 12.00 -7.53 -2.52
CA ARG A 147 12.22 -7.34 -1.08
C ARG A 147 11.18 -8.10 -0.26
#